data_AF-A0A248VCL1-F1
#
_entry.id   AF-A0A248VCL1-F1
#
_cell.length_a   1.000
_cell.length_b   1.000
_cell.length_c   1.000
_cell.angle_alpha   90.00
_cell.angle_beta   90.00
_cell.angle_gamma   90.00
#
_symmetry.space_group_name_H-M   'P 1'
#
loop_
_entity.id
_entity.type
_entity.pdbx_description
1 polymer ?
#
loop_
_entity_poly.entity_id
_entity_poly.type
_entity_poly.pdbx_seq_one_letter_code
_entity_poly.pdbx_strand_id
1 'polypeptide(L)'
;MKTRTAQLQERTLTSLEDEEWQDIEAVTDACDINDEYACKALGLLLWHDRNLKDANVTRSSDSLFVTLNLGKASAYTFDIIDLSTSLSQFCQQYDIPTFIPSSIRDQVASIEYLRSNRDVHYVSALLGHADLHTTQRYLNSTIIKLLNAANMKRFMDHLSASIIFACGGMERVVELNFDPAKVREQMLFPSSPTSPETGESLADKWLDSVGDMAICITEVEIQHCVLQHRFYSRSLRTLIQFNLDRFCHFHLPRVIFCQALYKLISASPYCDVLRDYEETLNAA
;
A
#
# COMPACT_ATOMS: atom_id res chain seq x y z
N MET A 1 -21.58 -0.53 39.75
CA MET A 1 -20.70 -0.13 38.62
C MET A 1 -19.61 -1.19 38.48
N LYS A 2 -19.72 -2.04 37.46
CA LYS A 2 -18.72 -3.04 37.10
C LYS A 2 -18.18 -2.70 35.70
N THR A 3 -16.88 -2.83 35.52
CA THR A 3 -16.11 -2.36 34.37
C THR A 3 -16.36 -3.19 33.11
N ARG A 4 -16.39 -2.50 31.95
CA ARG A 4 -16.79 -2.99 30.60
C ARG A 4 -15.90 -4.12 30.03
N THR A 5 -14.82 -4.46 30.71
CA THR A 5 -13.88 -5.54 30.37
C THR A 5 -14.29 -6.91 30.92
N ALA A 6 -15.21 -6.98 31.88
CA ALA A 6 -15.64 -8.22 32.51
C ALA A 6 -16.83 -8.92 31.82
N GLN A 7 -17.44 -8.32 30.78
CA GLN A 7 -18.57 -8.92 30.04
C GLN A 7 -18.15 -9.57 28.71
N LEU A 8 -16.87 -9.53 28.34
CA LEU A 8 -16.36 -10.03 27.05
C LEU A 8 -15.55 -11.34 27.16
N GLN A 9 -15.50 -11.98 28.33
CA GLN A 9 -14.75 -13.24 28.53
C GLN A 9 -15.60 -14.44 28.92
N GLU A 10 -16.93 -14.32 29.02
CA GLU A 10 -17.80 -15.42 29.45
C GLU A 10 -18.55 -16.14 28.32
N ARG A 11 -18.17 -15.93 27.05
CA ARG A 11 -18.82 -16.60 25.91
C ARG A 11 -17.86 -17.21 24.89
N THR A 12 -16.71 -17.68 25.34
CA THR A 12 -15.91 -18.60 24.54
C THR A 12 -15.51 -19.81 25.37
N LEU A 13 -16.19 -20.94 25.08
CA LEU A 13 -15.81 -22.34 25.28
C LEU A 13 -16.90 -23.16 25.98
N THR A 14 -17.82 -23.68 25.17
CA THR A 14 -18.40 -24.99 25.41
C THR A 14 -18.59 -25.69 24.05
N SER A 15 -17.84 -26.78 23.91
CA SER A 15 -18.04 -27.96 23.04
C SER A 15 -18.32 -27.78 21.54
N LEU A 16 -17.37 -28.29 20.76
CA LEU A 16 -17.58 -28.99 19.50
C LEU A 16 -18.69 -30.05 19.66
N GLU A 17 -19.70 -30.00 18.79
CA GLU A 17 -20.36 -31.10 18.07
C GLU A 17 -21.78 -30.68 17.66
N ASP A 18 -22.08 -30.91 16.37
CA ASP A 18 -23.38 -30.97 15.69
C ASP A 18 -24.28 -29.74 15.52
N GLU A 19 -24.67 -29.56 14.24
CA GLU A 19 -25.90 -28.99 13.69
C GLU A 19 -26.46 -27.68 14.27
N GLU A 20 -26.37 -26.60 13.48
CA GLU A 20 -27.53 -25.75 13.14
C GLU A 20 -27.11 -24.65 12.16
N TRP A 21 -27.50 -24.77 10.88
CA TRP A 21 -27.60 -23.62 9.98
C TRP A 21 -28.84 -22.83 10.40
N GLN A 22 -28.75 -22.11 11.51
CA GLN A 22 -29.79 -21.21 11.98
C GLN A 22 -29.77 -19.92 11.15
N ASP A 23 -30.84 -19.78 10.36
CA ASP A 23 -31.50 -18.54 9.96
C ASP A 23 -30.59 -17.34 9.64
N ILE A 24 -30.14 -17.31 8.38
CA ILE A 24 -29.85 -16.03 7.72
C ILE A 24 -31.19 -15.31 7.59
N GLU A 25 -31.47 -14.38 8.51
CA GLU A 25 -32.54 -13.40 8.35
C GLU A 25 -32.41 -12.79 6.95
N ALA A 26 -33.41 -13.08 6.11
CA ALA A 26 -33.50 -12.53 4.77
C ALA A 26 -33.77 -11.03 4.88
N VAL A 27 -32.70 -10.25 5.01
CA VAL A 27 -32.71 -8.83 4.68
C VAL A 27 -33.05 -8.76 3.20
N THR A 28 -34.32 -8.53 2.89
CA THR A 28 -34.77 -8.19 1.55
C THR A 28 -34.31 -6.78 1.25
N ASP A 29 -33.02 -6.63 0.94
CA ASP A 29 -32.49 -5.42 0.32
C ASP A 29 -33.11 -5.34 -1.09
N ALA A 30 -34.21 -4.60 -1.20
CA ALA A 30 -34.79 -4.24 -2.48
C ALA A 30 -33.74 -3.44 -3.26
N CYS A 31 -33.22 -4.04 -4.33
CA CYS A 31 -32.30 -3.40 -5.25
C CYS A 31 -33.10 -2.73 -6.37
N ASP A 32 -32.98 -1.42 -6.49
CA ASP A 32 -33.60 -0.67 -7.59
C ASP A 32 -32.87 -0.97 -8.90
N ILE A 33 -33.56 -1.66 -9.82
CA ILE A 33 -33.07 -1.96 -11.16
C ILE A 33 -33.60 -0.90 -12.11
N ASN A 34 -32.72 0.02 -12.52
CA ASN A 34 -33.07 1.14 -13.41
C ASN A 34 -32.67 0.90 -14.88
N ASP A 35 -32.10 -0.26 -15.21
CA ASP A 35 -31.72 -0.59 -16.59
C ASP A 35 -32.93 -1.02 -17.43
N GLU A 36 -33.17 -0.32 -18.54
CA GLU A 36 -34.34 -0.54 -19.39
C GLU A 36 -34.44 -1.97 -19.92
N TYR A 37 -33.31 -2.56 -20.31
CA TYR A 37 -33.27 -3.92 -20.83
C TYR A 37 -33.49 -4.95 -19.72
N ALA A 38 -32.91 -4.73 -18.54
CA ALA A 38 -33.16 -5.55 -17.36
C ALA A 38 -34.63 -5.50 -16.95
N CYS A 39 -35.26 -4.33 -16.92
CA CYS A 39 -36.69 -4.20 -16.63
C CYS A 39 -37.55 -4.95 -17.65
N LYS A 40 -37.24 -4.85 -18.96
CA LYS A 40 -37.94 -5.60 -20.00
C LYS A 40 -37.74 -7.11 -19.86
N ALA A 41 -36.51 -7.55 -19.60
CA ALA A 41 -36.18 -8.95 -19.39
C ALA A 41 -36.90 -9.53 -18.16
N LEU A 42 -36.91 -8.80 -17.03
CA LEU A 42 -37.66 -9.17 -15.84
C LEU A 42 -39.17 -9.20 -16.12
N GLY A 43 -39.71 -8.24 -16.88
CA GLY A 43 -41.09 -8.26 -17.31
C GLY A 43 -41.44 -9.51 -18.12
N LEU A 44 -40.55 -9.93 -19.02
CA LEU A 44 -40.70 -11.16 -19.80
C LEU A 44 -40.63 -12.41 -18.92
N LEU A 45 -39.70 -12.46 -17.96
CA LEU A 45 -39.58 -13.57 -17.00
C LEU A 45 -40.83 -13.68 -16.11
N LEU A 46 -41.37 -12.57 -15.63
CA LEU A 46 -42.61 -12.53 -14.84
C LEU A 46 -43.83 -12.95 -15.66
N TRP A 47 -43.90 -12.51 -16.91
CA TRP A 47 -44.95 -12.94 -17.83
C TRP A 47 -44.87 -14.46 -18.11
N HIS A 48 -43.66 -14.96 -18.35
CA HIS A 48 -43.41 -16.38 -18.53
C HIS A 48 -43.78 -17.19 -17.28
N ASP A 49 -43.42 -16.73 -16.08
CA ASP A 49 -43.77 -17.37 -14.81
C ASP A 49 -45.30 -17.53 -14.63
N ARG A 50 -46.08 -16.49 -14.99
CA ARG A 50 -47.55 -16.56 -14.97
C ARG A 50 -48.08 -17.60 -15.94
N ASN A 51 -47.58 -17.61 -17.17
CA ASN A 51 -48.02 -18.59 -18.16
C ASN A 51 -47.71 -20.03 -17.75
N LEU A 52 -46.56 -20.27 -17.10
CA LEU A 52 -46.22 -21.61 -16.60
C LEU A 52 -47.19 -22.07 -15.51
N LYS A 53 -47.61 -21.15 -14.63
CA LYS A 53 -48.61 -21.41 -13.58
C LYS A 53 -49.99 -21.71 -14.18
N ASP A 54 -50.42 -20.90 -15.14
CA ASP A 54 -51.72 -21.06 -15.81
C ASP A 54 -51.79 -22.36 -16.64
N ALA A 55 -50.67 -22.75 -17.26
CA ALA A 55 -50.56 -23.99 -18.02
C ALA A 55 -50.35 -25.25 -17.16
N ASN A 56 -50.23 -25.10 -15.83
CA ASN A 56 -50.05 -26.19 -14.86
C ASN A 56 -48.86 -27.13 -15.20
N VAL A 57 -47.74 -26.54 -15.63
CA VAL A 57 -46.54 -27.29 -16.06
C VAL A 57 -45.66 -27.64 -14.86
N THR A 58 -45.08 -28.84 -14.88
CA THR A 58 -44.15 -29.30 -13.84
C THR A 58 -42.83 -28.51 -13.86
N ARG A 59 -42.46 -27.95 -12.70
CA ARG A 59 -41.21 -27.22 -12.48
C ARG A 59 -40.37 -27.91 -11.41
N SER A 60 -39.06 -27.81 -11.53
CA SER A 60 -38.15 -28.23 -10.44
C SER A 60 -37.92 -27.14 -9.39
N SER A 61 -38.30 -25.88 -9.66
CA SER A 61 -38.13 -24.76 -8.75
C SER A 61 -39.12 -23.61 -9.01
N ASP A 62 -39.42 -22.85 -7.96
CA ASP A 62 -40.19 -21.59 -7.98
C ASP A 62 -39.38 -20.38 -8.48
N SER A 63 -38.11 -20.56 -8.84
CA SER A 63 -37.27 -19.50 -9.41
C SER A 63 -37.84 -18.92 -10.70
N LEU A 64 -37.69 -17.61 -10.91
CA LEU A 64 -38.03 -16.94 -12.19
C LEU A 64 -37.10 -17.37 -13.34
N PHE A 65 -35.89 -17.83 -13.03
CA PHE A 65 -34.86 -18.19 -14.01
C PHE A 65 -34.92 -19.67 -14.39
N VAL A 66 -36.04 -20.09 -14.97
CA VAL A 66 -36.27 -21.46 -15.45
C VAL A 66 -36.33 -21.54 -16.97
N THR A 67 -35.79 -22.60 -17.53
CA THR A 67 -35.79 -22.88 -18.97
C THR A 67 -36.36 -24.25 -19.27
N LEU A 68 -36.96 -24.40 -20.45
CA LEU A 68 -37.52 -25.67 -20.90
C LEU A 68 -36.40 -26.69 -21.09
N ASN A 69 -36.45 -27.79 -20.34
CA ASN A 69 -35.55 -28.91 -20.50
C ASN A 69 -36.07 -29.83 -21.62
N LEU A 70 -35.46 -29.73 -22.80
CA LEU A 70 -35.78 -30.58 -23.95
C LEU A 70 -35.18 -31.99 -23.86
N GLY A 71 -34.36 -32.28 -22.84
CA GLY A 71 -33.66 -33.55 -22.69
C GLY A 71 -34.52 -34.71 -22.17
N LYS A 72 -35.71 -34.44 -21.60
CA LYS A 72 -36.63 -35.47 -21.08
C LYS A 72 -37.85 -35.60 -21.99
N ALA A 73 -37.93 -36.71 -22.73
CA ALA A 73 -38.92 -36.94 -23.78
C ALA A 73 -40.39 -37.10 -23.31
N SER A 74 -40.64 -37.33 -22.01
CA SER A 74 -41.98 -37.70 -21.52
C SER A 74 -42.71 -36.61 -20.72
N ALA A 75 -42.05 -35.50 -20.38
CA ALA A 75 -42.68 -34.35 -19.73
C ALA A 75 -41.88 -33.08 -20.00
N TYR A 76 -42.55 -32.04 -20.51
CA TYR A 76 -42.00 -30.69 -20.57
C TYR A 76 -41.72 -30.23 -19.14
N THR A 77 -40.47 -30.35 -18.71
CA THR A 77 -40.03 -29.95 -17.37
C THR A 77 -39.20 -28.69 -17.49
N PHE A 78 -39.49 -27.72 -16.64
CA PHE A 78 -38.74 -26.48 -16.58
C PHE A 78 -37.74 -26.55 -15.43
N ASP A 79 -36.47 -26.38 -15.78
CA ASP A 79 -35.35 -26.51 -14.85
C ASP A 79 -34.57 -25.19 -14.73
N ILE A 80 -33.92 -25.01 -13.57
CA ILE A 80 -33.05 -23.86 -13.32
C ILE A 80 -31.88 -23.90 -14.31
N ILE A 81 -31.56 -22.75 -14.89
CA ILE A 81 -30.40 -22.59 -15.76
C ILE A 81 -29.11 -22.90 -14.98
N ASP A 82 -28.26 -23.77 -15.51
CA ASP A 82 -26.88 -23.88 -15.03
C ASP A 82 -26.04 -22.69 -15.52
N LEU A 83 -26.04 -21.64 -14.70
CA LEU A 83 -25.33 -20.40 -14.98
C LEU A 83 -23.83 -20.64 -15.19
N SER A 84 -23.23 -21.63 -14.53
CA SER A 84 -21.79 -21.90 -14.62
C SER A 84 -21.40 -22.41 -16.01
N THR A 85 -22.19 -23.34 -16.54
CA THR A 85 -22.03 -23.87 -17.90
C THR A 85 -22.33 -22.80 -18.94
N SER A 86 -23.43 -22.06 -18.80
CA SER A 86 -23.79 -20.98 -19.72
C SER A 86 -22.74 -19.87 -19.76
N LEU A 87 -22.19 -19.48 -18.61
CA LEU A 87 -21.15 -18.45 -18.52
C LEU A 87 -19.84 -18.95 -19.15
N SER A 88 -19.48 -20.21 -18.95
CA SER A 88 -18.30 -20.81 -19.58
C SER A 88 -18.42 -20.85 -21.10
N GLN A 89 -19.58 -21.23 -21.62
CA GLN A 89 -19.88 -21.21 -23.06
C GLN A 89 -19.85 -19.80 -23.63
N PHE A 90 -20.43 -18.84 -22.92
CA PHE A 90 -20.38 -17.42 -23.28
C PHE A 90 -18.93 -16.92 -23.35
N CYS A 91 -18.12 -17.19 -22.32
CA CYS A 91 -16.71 -16.83 -22.30
C CYS A 91 -15.95 -17.41 -23.51
N GLN A 92 -16.18 -18.70 -23.82
CA GLN A 92 -15.55 -19.34 -24.98
C GLN A 92 -16.00 -18.73 -26.31
N GLN A 93 -17.29 -18.42 -26.46
CA GLN A 93 -17.85 -17.88 -27.70
C GLN A 93 -17.30 -16.48 -28.04
N TYR A 94 -17.02 -15.67 -27.02
CA TYR A 94 -16.57 -14.28 -27.18
C TYR A 94 -15.08 -14.06 -26.88
N ASP A 95 -14.30 -15.14 -26.73
CA ASP A 95 -12.87 -15.10 -26.38
C ASP A 95 -12.57 -14.30 -25.10
N ILE A 96 -13.45 -14.43 -24.11
CA ILE A 96 -13.32 -13.80 -22.79
C ILE A 96 -12.70 -14.83 -21.84
N PRO A 97 -11.66 -14.46 -21.04
CA PRO A 97 -11.13 -15.34 -20.01
C PRO A 97 -12.23 -15.84 -19.07
N THR A 98 -12.21 -17.13 -18.74
CA THR A 98 -13.18 -17.69 -17.80
C THR A 98 -13.02 -17.06 -16.42
N PHE A 99 -14.14 -16.72 -15.80
CA PHE A 99 -14.17 -16.13 -14.47
C PHE A 99 -15.31 -16.71 -13.63
N ILE A 100 -15.15 -16.62 -12.31
CA ILE A 100 -16.19 -17.06 -11.37
C ILE A 100 -17.13 -15.88 -11.15
N PRO A 101 -18.47 -16.04 -11.20
CA PRO A 101 -19.40 -14.93 -11.01
C PRO A 101 -19.18 -14.11 -9.73
N SER A 102 -18.69 -14.75 -8.65
CA SER A 102 -18.33 -14.06 -7.41
C SER A 102 -17.22 -13.02 -7.59
N SER A 103 -16.32 -13.18 -8.57
CA SER A 103 -15.25 -12.21 -8.84
C SER A 103 -15.76 -10.89 -9.40
N ILE A 104 -16.95 -10.87 -10.04
CA ILE A 104 -17.59 -9.62 -10.46
C ILE A 104 -17.85 -8.75 -9.23
N ARG A 105 -18.34 -9.36 -8.14
CA ARG A 105 -18.63 -8.64 -6.90
C ARG A 105 -17.36 -8.01 -6.30
N ASP A 106 -16.25 -8.75 -6.27
CA ASP A 106 -14.93 -8.24 -5.84
C ASP A 106 -14.44 -7.07 -6.70
N GLN A 107 -14.65 -7.15 -8.01
CA GLN A 107 -14.26 -6.08 -8.95
C GLN A 107 -15.12 -4.83 -8.77
N VAL A 108 -16.44 -4.97 -8.66
CA VAL A 108 -17.36 -3.85 -8.39
C VAL A 108 -16.99 -3.17 -7.07
N ALA A 109 -16.76 -3.96 -6.01
CA ALA A 109 -16.31 -3.45 -4.72
C ALA A 109 -15.02 -2.62 -4.84
N SER A 110 -14.06 -3.11 -5.63
CA SER A 110 -12.79 -2.44 -5.87
C SER A 110 -12.95 -1.13 -6.66
N ILE A 111 -13.78 -1.13 -7.70
CA ILE A 111 -14.05 0.07 -8.53
C ILE A 111 -14.73 1.15 -7.68
N GLU A 112 -15.75 0.77 -6.92
CA GLU A 112 -16.52 1.70 -6.10
C GLU A 112 -15.70 2.23 -4.91
N TYR A 113 -14.80 1.42 -4.35
CA TYR A 113 -13.82 1.89 -3.37
C TYR A 113 -12.91 2.98 -3.95
N LEU A 114 -12.43 2.82 -5.17
CA LEU A 114 -11.59 3.83 -5.82
C LEU A 114 -12.38 5.10 -6.16
N ARG A 115 -13.62 4.95 -6.64
CA ARG A 115 -14.51 6.07 -7.00
C ARG A 115 -14.94 6.90 -5.79
N SER A 116 -15.20 6.25 -4.67
CA SER A 116 -15.60 6.88 -3.40
C SER A 116 -14.43 7.49 -2.61
N ASN A 117 -13.29 7.76 -3.26
CA ASN A 117 -12.09 8.27 -2.61
C ASN A 117 -11.63 7.38 -1.42
N ARG A 118 -11.72 6.06 -1.60
CA ARG A 118 -11.32 5.04 -0.62
C ARG A 118 -12.21 4.97 0.62
N ASP A 119 -13.50 5.25 0.46
CA ASP A 119 -14.49 5.08 1.54
C ASP A 119 -14.93 3.62 1.68
N VAL A 120 -14.43 2.95 2.72
CA VAL A 120 -14.79 1.55 3.02
C VAL A 120 -16.25 1.44 3.49
N HIS A 121 -16.80 2.45 4.14
CA HIS A 121 -18.18 2.43 4.64
C HIS A 121 -19.18 2.51 3.50
N TYR A 122 -18.91 3.35 2.50
CA TYR A 122 -19.69 3.39 1.26
C TYR A 122 -19.77 2.02 0.57
N VAL A 123 -18.62 1.35 0.43
CA VAL A 123 -18.57 0.01 -0.19
C VAL A 123 -19.27 -1.04 0.69
N SER A 124 -19.14 -0.93 2.01
CA SER A 124 -19.83 -1.82 2.94
C SER A 124 -21.35 -1.71 2.82
N ALA A 125 -21.87 -0.48 2.71
CA ALA A 125 -23.28 -0.22 2.49
C ALA A 125 -23.74 -0.70 1.11
N LEU A 126 -22.96 -0.44 0.06
CA LEU A 126 -23.26 -0.90 -1.31
C LEU A 126 -23.37 -2.43 -1.40
N LEU A 127 -22.51 -3.16 -0.67
CA LEU A 127 -22.49 -4.62 -0.67
C LEU A 127 -23.42 -5.23 0.38
N GLY A 128 -24.14 -4.44 1.17
CA GLY A 128 -25.00 -4.96 2.24
C GLY A 128 -24.24 -5.77 3.30
N HIS A 129 -22.97 -5.43 3.57
CA HIS A 129 -22.19 -6.14 4.58
C HIS A 129 -22.48 -5.58 5.97
N ALA A 130 -22.93 -6.44 6.87
CA ALA A 130 -23.13 -6.12 8.29
C ALA A 130 -21.81 -5.84 9.04
N ASP A 131 -20.71 -6.40 8.55
CA ASP A 131 -19.38 -6.28 9.16
C ASP A 131 -18.35 -5.71 8.17
N LEU A 132 -17.63 -4.69 8.64
CA LEU A 132 -16.56 -4.03 7.91
C LEU A 132 -15.39 -4.99 7.59
N HIS A 133 -15.15 -5.99 8.44
CA HIS A 133 -14.11 -6.99 8.18
C HIS A 133 -14.40 -7.78 6.89
N THR A 134 -15.67 -8.08 6.62
CA THR A 134 -16.08 -8.72 5.37
C THR A 134 -15.74 -7.84 4.17
N THR A 135 -16.10 -6.55 4.22
CA THR A 135 -15.74 -5.56 3.19
C THR A 135 -14.23 -5.45 2.99
N GLN A 136 -13.46 -5.43 4.08
CA GLN A 136 -12.01 -5.39 4.03
C GLN A 136 -11.44 -6.64 3.34
N ARG A 137 -12.01 -7.83 3.54
CA ARG A 137 -11.59 -9.05 2.84
C ARG A 137 -11.76 -8.93 1.32
N TYR A 138 -12.88 -8.36 0.87
CA TYR A 138 -13.13 -8.07 -0.55
C TYR A 138 -12.13 -7.06 -1.12
N LEU A 139 -11.83 -5.98 -0.40
CA LEU A 139 -10.86 -4.97 -0.86
C LEU A 139 -9.41 -5.47 -0.83
N ASN A 140 -9.06 -6.31 0.15
CA ASN A 140 -7.75 -6.92 0.28
C ASN A 140 -7.53 -8.10 -0.67
N SER A 141 -8.57 -8.69 -1.25
CA SER A 141 -8.41 -9.84 -2.16
C SER A 141 -7.60 -9.43 -3.39
N THR A 142 -7.83 -8.21 -3.90
CA THR A 142 -7.27 -7.79 -5.18
C THR A 142 -6.72 -6.36 -5.15
N ILE A 143 -7.54 -5.34 -4.90
CA ILE A 143 -7.14 -3.95 -5.21
C ILE A 143 -6.10 -3.38 -4.26
N ILE A 144 -6.22 -3.61 -2.95
CA ILE A 144 -5.26 -3.07 -1.98
C ILE A 144 -3.88 -3.71 -2.17
N LYS A 145 -3.83 -5.02 -2.42
CA LYS A 145 -2.58 -5.73 -2.72
C LYS A 145 -1.93 -5.22 -3.99
N LEU A 146 -2.72 -5.03 -5.05
CA LEU A 146 -2.22 -4.52 -6.33
C LEU A 146 -1.70 -3.08 -6.21
N LEU A 147 -2.42 -2.20 -5.51
CA LEU A 147 -1.99 -0.83 -5.24
C LEU A 147 -0.70 -0.79 -4.44
N ASN A 148 -0.59 -1.62 -3.39
CA ASN A 148 0.61 -1.70 -2.58
C ASN A 148 1.80 -2.24 -3.40
N ALA A 149 1.59 -3.27 -4.21
CA ALA A 149 2.61 -3.80 -5.10
C ALA A 149 3.07 -2.76 -6.13
N ALA A 150 2.14 -2.01 -6.73
CA ALA A 150 2.45 -0.93 -7.66
C ALA A 150 3.23 0.21 -6.99
N ASN A 151 2.82 0.63 -5.79
CA ASN A 151 3.52 1.65 -5.00
C ASN A 151 4.93 1.19 -4.63
N MET A 152 5.07 -0.05 -4.16
CA MET A 152 6.37 -0.65 -3.82
C MET A 152 7.28 -0.71 -5.05
N LYS A 153 6.76 -1.20 -6.18
CA LYS A 153 7.50 -1.21 -7.45
C LYS A 153 7.95 0.18 -7.84
N ARG A 154 7.06 1.17 -7.78
CA ARG A 154 7.40 2.57 -8.11
C ARG A 154 8.52 3.08 -7.20
N PHE A 155 8.42 2.82 -5.90
CA PHE A 155 9.45 3.18 -4.94
C PHE A 155 10.79 2.51 -5.24
N MET A 156 10.79 1.20 -5.51
CA MET A 156 12.00 0.44 -5.84
C MET A 156 12.64 0.90 -7.15
N ASP A 157 11.84 1.23 -8.16
CA ASP A 157 12.33 1.80 -9.41
C ASP A 157 13.05 3.15 -9.17
N HIS A 158 12.49 4.01 -8.31
CA HIS A 158 13.13 5.28 -7.92
C HIS A 158 14.40 5.06 -7.10
N LEU A 159 14.35 4.15 -6.12
CA LEU A 159 15.47 3.85 -5.24
C LEU A 159 16.66 3.30 -6.04
N SER A 160 16.41 2.31 -6.89
CA SER A 160 17.45 1.71 -7.73
C SER A 160 18.10 2.71 -8.67
N ALA A 161 17.32 3.52 -9.40
CA ALA A 161 17.86 4.57 -10.26
C ALA A 161 18.71 5.58 -9.47
N SER A 162 18.27 5.95 -8.25
CA SER A 162 18.97 6.90 -7.39
C SER A 162 20.28 6.33 -6.83
N ILE A 163 20.33 5.03 -6.49
CA ILE A 163 21.57 4.33 -6.06
C ILE A 163 22.59 4.35 -7.20
N ILE A 164 22.18 3.99 -8.41
CA ILE A 164 23.08 3.97 -9.57
C ILE A 164 23.61 5.38 -9.86
N PHE A 165 22.74 6.39 -9.80
CA PHE A 165 23.14 7.78 -9.91
C PHE A 165 24.18 8.18 -8.85
N ALA A 166 24.00 7.81 -7.59
CA ALA A 166 24.96 8.16 -6.54
C ALA A 166 26.33 7.47 -6.71
N CYS A 167 26.36 6.27 -7.28
CA CYS A 167 27.60 5.51 -7.52
C CYS A 167 28.42 6.01 -8.72
N GLY A 168 27.80 6.63 -9.74
CA GLY A 168 28.48 6.93 -11.00
C GLY A 168 27.87 8.06 -11.84
N GLY A 169 26.98 8.88 -11.26
CA GLY A 169 26.32 9.97 -11.95
C GLY A 169 25.32 9.51 -13.03
N MET A 170 24.85 10.47 -13.85
CA MET A 170 23.86 10.22 -14.90
C MET A 170 24.38 9.30 -16.01
N GLU A 171 25.67 9.32 -16.30
CA GLU A 171 26.28 8.46 -17.32
C GLU A 171 26.06 6.98 -16.99
N ARG A 172 26.22 6.61 -15.71
CA ARG A 172 26.02 5.23 -15.25
C ARG A 172 24.56 4.79 -15.26
N VAL A 173 23.63 5.73 -15.05
CA VAL A 173 22.17 5.48 -15.13
C VAL A 173 21.79 5.11 -16.57
N VAL A 174 22.28 5.87 -17.55
CA VAL A 174 22.01 5.62 -18.98
C VAL A 174 22.70 4.34 -19.45
N GLU A 175 23.95 4.11 -19.07
CA GLU A 175 24.71 2.90 -19.42
C GLU A 175 24.00 1.62 -18.97
N LEU A 176 23.38 1.63 -17.79
CA LEU A 176 22.67 0.49 -17.21
C LEU A 176 21.18 0.44 -17.58
N ASN A 177 20.72 1.25 -18.55
CA ASN A 177 19.32 1.33 -19.01
C ASN A 177 18.30 1.62 -17.90
N PHE A 178 18.68 2.39 -16.87
CA PHE A 178 17.73 2.93 -15.92
C PHE A 178 17.09 4.20 -16.47
N ASP A 179 15.83 4.44 -16.11
CA ASP A 179 15.09 5.65 -16.52
C ASP A 179 15.61 6.87 -15.75
N PRO A 180 16.21 7.87 -16.44
CA PRO A 180 16.67 9.12 -15.83
C PRO A 180 15.58 9.86 -15.03
N ALA A 181 14.32 9.81 -15.49
CA ALA A 181 13.22 10.52 -14.84
C ALA A 181 12.90 9.98 -13.43
N LYS A 182 13.38 8.77 -13.13
CA LYS A 182 13.20 8.11 -11.83
C LYS A 182 14.30 8.43 -10.83
N VAL A 183 15.38 9.11 -11.24
CA VAL A 183 16.41 9.56 -10.30
C VAL A 183 15.81 10.57 -9.32
N ARG A 184 16.10 10.37 -8.03
CA ARG A 184 15.76 11.25 -6.92
C ARG A 184 17.03 11.46 -6.11
N GLU A 185 17.74 12.55 -6.38
CA GLU A 185 19.07 12.82 -5.83
C GLU A 185 19.12 12.83 -4.29
N GLN A 186 18.01 13.23 -3.66
CA GLN A 186 17.87 13.31 -2.20
C GLN A 186 17.37 12.02 -1.56
N MET A 187 17.04 10.98 -2.34
CA MET A 187 16.40 9.76 -1.82
C MET A 187 17.31 8.91 -0.92
N LEU A 188 18.63 8.99 -1.11
CA LEU A 188 19.63 8.23 -0.34
C LEU A 188 20.14 8.97 0.90
N PHE A 189 19.76 10.23 1.04
CA PHE A 189 20.07 11.05 2.19
C PHE A 189 18.75 11.52 2.76
N PRO A 190 18.07 10.68 3.57
CA PRO A 190 16.79 11.07 4.13
C PRO A 190 16.95 12.40 4.86
N SER A 191 16.06 13.34 4.56
CA SER A 191 15.90 14.56 5.34
C SER A 191 15.68 14.11 6.79
N SER A 192 16.61 14.45 7.68
CA SER A 192 16.38 14.23 9.10
C SER A 192 15.06 14.91 9.48
N PRO A 193 14.17 14.30 10.27
CA PRO A 193 12.96 14.97 10.76
C PRO A 193 13.27 16.26 11.55
N THR A 194 14.54 16.50 11.91
CA THR A 194 15.02 17.71 12.57
C THR A 194 15.55 18.79 11.63
N SER A 195 15.66 18.52 10.33
CA SER A 195 16.23 19.48 9.37
C SER A 195 15.18 19.86 8.32
N PRO A 196 14.76 21.14 8.24
CA PRO A 196 13.88 21.59 7.16
C PRO A 196 14.56 21.34 5.80
N GLU A 197 13.76 21.11 4.75
CA GLU A 197 14.20 20.79 3.37
C GLU A 197 15.14 21.84 2.75
N THR A 198 15.25 23.02 3.37
CA THR A 198 16.09 24.17 3.01
C THR A 198 17.22 24.44 4.02
N GLY A 199 17.40 23.57 5.02
CA GLY A 199 18.38 23.76 6.07
C GLY A 199 19.79 23.47 5.58
N GLU A 200 20.54 24.52 5.24
CA GLU A 200 22.00 24.48 5.17
C GLU A 200 22.56 23.72 6.39
N SER A 201 23.59 22.90 6.15
CA SER A 201 24.32 22.21 7.21
C SER A 201 24.69 23.22 8.30
N LEU A 202 24.57 22.85 9.57
CA LEU A 202 24.98 23.73 10.68
C LEU A 202 26.44 24.20 10.52
N ALA A 203 27.29 23.34 9.96
CA ALA A 203 28.67 23.69 9.64
C ALA A 203 28.77 24.72 8.50
N ASP A 204 27.88 24.69 7.52
CA ASP A 204 27.84 25.72 6.45
C ASP A 204 27.37 27.04 7.03
N LYS A 205 26.30 27.02 7.87
CA LYS A 205 25.83 28.22 8.57
C LYS A 205 26.92 28.86 9.42
N TRP A 206 27.73 28.05 10.10
CA TRP A 206 28.87 28.55 10.89
C TRP A 206 30.00 29.11 10.01
N LEU A 207 30.24 28.51 8.84
CA LEU A 207 31.20 29.01 7.86
C LEU A 207 30.72 30.29 7.16
N ASP A 208 29.40 30.46 6.98
CA ASP A 208 28.79 31.62 6.32
C ASP A 208 28.52 32.78 7.30
N SER A 209 28.40 32.50 8.61
CA SER A 209 28.11 33.48 9.67
C SER A 209 29.34 33.86 10.51
N VAL A 210 30.53 33.87 9.90
CA VAL A 210 31.81 34.13 10.60
C VAL A 210 31.78 35.48 11.31
N GLY A 211 31.82 35.45 12.64
CA GLY A 211 31.83 36.65 13.50
C GLY A 211 30.47 37.07 14.06
N ASP A 212 29.36 36.58 13.48
CA ASP A 212 28.01 36.99 13.86
C ASP A 212 27.29 35.98 14.76
N MET A 213 27.79 34.74 14.83
CA MET A 213 27.18 33.66 15.61
C MET A 213 28.13 33.11 16.69
N ALA A 214 27.65 33.06 17.92
CA ALA A 214 28.34 32.34 18.99
C ALA A 214 28.15 30.83 18.81
N ILE A 215 29.26 30.09 18.66
CA ILE A 215 29.23 28.62 18.57
C ILE A 215 29.06 28.08 20.00
N CYS A 216 27.87 27.58 20.31
CA CYS A 216 27.60 26.85 21.54
C CYS A 216 27.99 25.38 21.34
N ILE A 217 28.95 24.89 22.12
CA ILE A 217 29.40 23.49 22.06
C ILE A 217 28.70 22.74 23.20
N THR A 218 27.72 21.91 22.87
CA THR A 218 27.11 20.94 23.80
C THR A 218 27.54 19.52 23.46
N GLU A 219 27.09 18.53 24.24
CA GLU A 219 27.36 17.11 23.97
C GLU A 219 26.94 16.68 22.56
N VAL A 220 25.85 17.26 22.03
CA VAL A 220 25.35 16.97 20.68
C VAL A 220 26.34 17.42 19.61
N GLU A 221 26.90 18.63 19.73
CA GLU A 221 27.91 19.14 18.80
C GLU A 221 29.22 18.36 18.91
N ILE A 222 29.60 17.91 20.11
CA ILE A 222 30.77 17.05 20.32
C ILE A 222 30.57 15.72 19.58
N GLN A 223 29.40 15.08 19.74
CA GLN A 223 29.08 13.84 19.04
C GLN A 223 29.10 14.02 17.52
N HIS A 224 28.50 15.10 17.01
CA HIS A 224 28.53 15.42 15.59
C HIS A 224 29.96 15.65 15.08
N CYS A 225 30.80 16.35 15.85
CA CYS A 225 32.20 16.59 15.50
C CYS A 225 32.98 15.27 15.39
N VAL A 226 32.82 14.35 16.34
CA VAL A 226 33.47 13.03 16.32
C VAL A 226 33.03 12.21 15.11
N LEU A 227 31.72 12.19 14.81
CA LEU A 227 31.17 11.48 13.64
C LEU A 227 31.70 12.04 12.32
N GLN A 228 31.69 13.36 12.16
CA GLN A 228 32.22 14.03 10.96
C GLN A 228 33.72 13.82 10.82
N HIS A 229 34.48 13.91 11.91
CA HIS A 229 35.91 13.67 11.91
C HIS A 229 36.23 12.24 11.47
N ARG A 230 35.48 11.24 11.96
CA ARG A 230 35.63 9.83 11.56
C ARG A 230 35.27 9.61 10.09
N PHE A 231 34.18 10.20 9.62
CA PHE A 231 33.76 10.13 8.22
C PHE A 231 34.86 10.67 7.30
N TYR A 232 35.31 11.90 7.53
CA TYR A 232 36.34 12.51 6.70
C TYR A 232 37.68 11.78 6.79
N SER A 233 38.08 11.31 7.97
CA SER A 233 39.30 10.49 8.12
C SER A 233 39.29 9.23 7.26
N ARG A 234 38.11 8.61 7.06
CA ARG A 234 37.98 7.39 6.27
C ARG A 234 37.73 7.65 4.78
N SER A 235 36.99 8.71 4.46
CA SER A 235 36.47 8.95 3.11
C SER A 235 37.24 10.01 2.32
N LEU A 236 38.24 10.68 2.91
CA LEU A 236 38.96 11.81 2.27
C LEU A 236 39.44 11.48 0.86
N ARG A 237 40.15 10.35 0.71
CA ARG A 237 40.75 9.95 -0.57
C ARG A 237 39.68 9.69 -1.63
N THR A 238 38.59 9.03 -1.25
CA THR A 238 37.45 8.75 -2.12
C THR A 238 36.77 10.04 -2.57
N LEU A 239 36.58 11.00 -1.66
CA LEU A 239 35.95 12.28 -1.98
C LEU A 239 36.78 13.09 -2.98
N ILE A 240 38.10 13.13 -2.80
CA ILE A 240 39.03 13.79 -3.74
C ILE A 240 38.99 13.12 -5.12
N GLN A 241 39.01 11.78 -5.16
CA GLN A 241 39.03 11.02 -6.41
C GLN A 241 37.71 11.09 -7.18
N PHE A 242 36.58 11.18 -6.49
CA PHE A 242 35.26 11.18 -7.12
C PHE A 242 34.93 12.50 -7.81
N ASN A 243 35.16 13.63 -7.13
CA ASN A 243 34.92 14.95 -7.72
C ASN A 243 35.75 16.01 -6.99
N LEU A 244 36.87 16.40 -7.61
CA LEU A 244 37.81 17.37 -7.05
C LEU A 244 37.16 18.75 -6.86
N ASP A 245 36.34 19.20 -7.80
CA ASP A 245 35.71 20.53 -7.75
C ASP A 245 34.70 20.62 -6.60
N ARG A 246 33.85 19.60 -6.46
CA ARG A 246 32.91 19.47 -5.34
C ARG A 246 33.64 19.32 -4.01
N PHE A 247 34.75 18.58 -3.99
CA PHE A 247 35.59 18.46 -2.81
C PHE A 247 36.11 19.82 -2.37
N CYS A 248 36.69 20.60 -3.27
CA CYS A 248 37.22 21.94 -2.99
C CYS A 248 36.13 22.90 -2.49
N HIS A 249 34.94 22.90 -3.10
CA HIS A 249 33.88 23.85 -2.76
C HIS A 249 33.11 23.49 -1.47
N PHE A 250 32.81 22.21 -1.24
CA PHE A 250 31.91 21.81 -0.14
C PHE A 250 32.59 21.01 0.97
N HIS A 251 33.49 20.09 0.62
CA HIS A 251 34.06 19.18 1.61
C HIS A 251 35.29 19.78 2.30
N LEU A 252 36.15 20.48 1.56
CA LEU A 252 37.39 21.04 2.10
C LEU A 252 37.14 22.07 3.22
N PRO A 253 36.22 23.05 3.08
CA PRO A 253 35.92 23.97 4.17
C PRO A 253 35.41 23.26 5.43
N ARG A 254 34.55 22.24 5.25
CA ARG A 254 34.02 21.43 6.35
C ARG A 254 35.08 20.56 7.02
N VAL A 255 36.02 19.99 6.26
CA VAL A 255 37.15 19.22 6.81
C VAL A 255 38.01 20.12 7.69
N ILE A 256 38.35 21.32 7.21
CA ILE A 256 39.15 22.29 7.95
C ILE A 256 38.42 22.70 9.23
N PHE A 257 37.14 23.05 9.12
CA PHE A 257 36.31 23.41 10.27
C PHE A 257 36.21 22.28 11.30
N CYS A 258 35.89 21.07 10.84
CA CYS A 258 35.77 19.90 11.71
C CYS A 258 37.10 19.60 12.42
N GLN A 259 38.24 19.72 11.73
CA GLN A 259 39.55 19.51 12.33
C GLN A 259 39.87 20.58 13.38
N ALA A 260 39.52 21.84 13.11
CA ALA A 260 39.72 22.95 14.03
C ALA A 260 38.85 22.80 15.29
N LEU A 261 37.56 22.49 15.11
CA LEU A 261 36.62 22.26 16.21
C LEU A 261 37.03 21.05 17.05
N TYR A 262 37.45 19.95 16.41
CA TYR A 262 37.96 18.76 17.12
C TYR A 262 39.17 19.11 17.99
N LYS A 263 40.15 19.85 17.44
CA LYS A 263 41.32 20.30 18.21
C LYS A 263 40.92 21.21 19.37
N LEU A 264 39.98 22.14 19.14
CA LEU A 264 39.47 23.03 20.18
C LEU A 264 38.82 22.24 21.33
N ILE A 265 37.94 21.30 21.03
CA ILE A 265 37.27 20.47 22.03
C ILE A 265 38.30 19.61 22.78
N SER A 266 39.25 18.99 22.07
CA SER A 266 40.30 18.17 22.67
C SER A 266 41.21 18.94 23.64
N ALA A 267 41.38 20.24 23.42
CA ALA A 267 42.15 21.14 24.29
C ALA A 267 41.31 21.80 25.39
N SER A 268 40.00 21.53 25.43
CA SER A 268 39.05 22.12 26.38
C SER A 268 38.74 21.15 27.54
N PRO A 269 37.99 21.61 28.58
CA PRO A 269 37.49 20.73 29.64
C PRO A 269 36.55 19.61 29.15
N TYR A 270 36.07 19.67 27.90
CA TYR A 270 35.19 18.65 27.30
C TYR A 270 35.96 17.50 26.64
N CYS A 271 37.28 17.39 26.85
CA CYS A 271 38.10 16.35 26.24
C CYS A 271 37.69 14.93 26.65
N ASP A 272 37.26 14.74 27.90
CA ASP A 272 36.80 13.44 28.41
C ASP A 272 35.52 12.99 27.70
N VAL A 273 34.56 13.90 27.50
CA VAL A 273 33.32 13.64 26.75
C VAL A 273 33.63 13.24 25.31
N LEU A 274 34.58 13.94 24.66
CA LEU A 274 35.00 13.62 23.31
C LEU A 274 35.61 12.21 23.23
N ARG A 275 36.46 11.83 24.19
CA ARG A 275 37.05 10.49 24.27
C ARG A 275 36.02 9.40 24.52
N ASP A 276 35.06 9.61 25.41
CA ASP A 276 34.00 8.65 25.70
C ASP A 276 33.19 8.31 24.43
N TYR A 277 32.89 9.32 23.61
CA TYR A 277 32.22 9.12 22.33
C TYR A 277 33.09 8.38 21.30
N GLU A 278 34.39 8.66 21.24
CA GLU A 278 35.31 7.93 20.36
C GLU A 278 35.45 6.46 20.75
N GLU A 279 35.56 6.18 22.05
CA GLU A 279 35.64 4.83 22.60
C GLU A 279 34.34 4.05 22.30
N THR A 280 33.18 4.67 22.51
CA THR A 280 31.87 4.09 22.17
C THR A 280 31.76 3.76 20.68
N LEU A 281 32.22 4.66 19.81
CA LEU A 281 32.16 4.47 18.35
C LEU A 281 33.17 3.44 17.83
N ASN A 282 34.25 3.15 18.56
CA ASN A 282 35.21 2.11 18.21
C ASN A 282 34.83 0.73 18.74
N ALA A 283 33.99 0.67 19.77
CA ALA A 283 33.39 -0.57 20.27
C ALA A 283 32.20 -1.06 19.42
N ALA A 284 31.60 -0.18 18.61
CA ALA A 284 30.52 -0.45 17.65
C ALA A 284 31.05 -0.69 16.22
#